data_AF-A0A917YHL7-F1
#
_entry.id   AF-A0A917YHL7-F1
#
_cell.length_a   1.000
_cell.length_b   1.000
_cell.length_c   1.000
_cell.angle_alpha   90.00
_cell.angle_beta   90.00
_cell.angle_gamma   90.00
#
_symmetry.space_group_name_H-M   'P 1'
#
loop_
_entity.id
_entity.type
_entity.pdbx_description
1 polymer ?
#
loop_
_entity_poly.entity_id
_entity_poly.type
_entity_poly.pdbx_seq_one_letter_code
_entity_poly.pdbx_strand_id
1 'polypeptide(L)' 'MFAAVWVKERASVTQTKTRKPVCFEFTETTRQSLERWSTDPEMLGQQRLWPSRLHHSPHLATRQYARMGYVIWA' A
#
# COMPACT_ATOMS: atom_id res chain seq x y z
N MET A 1 -13.44 6.91 -0.36
CA MET A 1 -13.74 5.92 0.70
C MET A 1 -13.54 4.55 0.08
N PHE A 2 -12.59 3.76 0.55
CA PHE A 2 -12.38 2.40 0.02
C PHE A 2 -13.56 1.53 0.45
N ALA A 3 -14.44 1.19 -0.49
CA ALA A 3 -15.49 0.19 -0.31
C ALA A 3 -15.21 -0.89 -1.34
N ALA A 4 -14.80 -2.08 -0.87
CA ALA A 4 -14.50 -3.28 -1.67
C ALA A 4 -13.80 -3.01 -3.01
N VAL A 5 -12.50 -2.72 -2.98
CA VAL A 5 -11.70 -2.56 -4.20
C VAL A 5 -11.28 -3.91 -4.76
N TRP A 6 -11.53 -4.11 -6.05
CA TRP A 6 -10.95 -5.17 -6.85
C TRP A 6 -9.48 -4.81 -7.07
N VAL A 7 -8.57 -5.62 -6.53
CA VAL A 7 -7.14 -5.36 -6.67
C VAL A 7 -6.72 -5.77 -8.08
N LYS A 8 -6.17 -4.85 -8.86
CA LYS A 8 -5.67 -5.14 -10.20
C LYS A 8 -4.49 -6.10 -10.13
N GLU A 9 -4.31 -6.95 -11.14
CA GLU A 9 -3.16 -7.86 -11.24
C GLU A 9 -1.83 -7.14 -11.42
N ARG A 10 -1.86 -5.93 -11.98
CA ARG A 10 -0.66 -5.12 -12.26
C ARG A 10 -0.85 -3.69 -11.81
N ALA A 11 0.22 -3.09 -11.29
CA ALA A 11 0.31 -1.66 -11.04
C ALA A 11 1.49 -1.06 -11.80
N SER A 12 1.29 0.11 -12.41
CA SER A 12 2.37 0.92 -12.95
C SER A 12 2.75 1.99 -11.94
N VAL A 13 4.03 2.02 -11.56
CA VAL A 13 4.59 3.06 -10.68
C VAL A 13 5.63 3.84 -11.46
N THR A 14 5.43 5.15 -11.56
CA THR A 14 6.45 6.03 -12.16
C THR A 14 7.55 6.25 -11.15
N GLN A 15 8.75 5.74 -11.43
CA GLN A 15 9.90 5.99 -10.56
C GLN A 15 10.41 7.41 -10.76
N THR A 16 10.53 8.18 -9.69
CA THR A 16 11.09 9.55 -9.75
C THR A 16 12.54 9.56 -10.23
N LYS A 17 13.34 8.57 -9.83
CA LYS A 17 14.78 8.50 -10.16
C LYS A 17 15.01 8.28 -11.66
N THR A 18 14.21 7.42 -12.28
CA THR A 18 14.36 7.03 -13.69
C THR A 18 13.35 7.73 -14.59
N ARG A 19 12.34 8.41 -14.02
CA ARG A 19 11.18 9.04 -14.69
C ARG A 19 10.42 8.10 -15.62
N LYS A 20 10.62 6.79 -15.46
CA LYS A 20 10.01 5.75 -16.28
C LYS A 20 8.93 5.02 -15.48
N PRO A 21 7.79 4.69 -16.10
CA PRO A 21 6.82 3.80 -15.49
C PRO A 21 7.40 2.38 -15.43
N VAL A 22 7.33 1.77 -14.26
CA VAL A 22 7.68 0.37 -14.04
C VAL A 22 6.40 -0.37 -13.68
N CYS A 23 6.08 -1.41 -14.44
CA CYS A 23 4.95 -2.29 -14.16
C CYS A 23 5.38 -3.37 -13.16
N PHE A 24 4.62 -3.50 -12.08
CA PHE A 24 4.74 -4.55 -11.09
C PHE A 24 3.55 -5.49 -11.21
N GLU A 25 3.82 -6.78 -11.20
CA GLU A 25 2.78 -7.81 -11.08
C GLU A 25 2.58 -8.12 -9.60
N PHE A 26 1.32 -8.18 -9.18
CA PHE A 26 0.97 -8.62 -7.84
C PHE A 26 0.80 -10.13 -7.84
N THR A 27 1.42 -10.78 -6.87
CA THR A 27 1.18 -12.21 -6.62
C THR A 27 -0.21 -12.39 -6.03
N GLU A 28 -0.75 -13.60 -6.19
CA GLU A 28 -2.04 -14.01 -5.62
C GLU A 28 -2.12 -13.70 -4.12
N THR A 29 -1.07 -14.05 -3.37
CA THR A 29 -0.97 -13.83 -1.92
C THR A 29 -1.04 -12.34 -1.56
N THR A 30 -0.35 -11.49 -2.32
CA THR A 30 -0.40 -10.04 -2.11
C THR A 30 -1.80 -9.49 -2.41
N ARG A 31 -2.46 -10.01 -3.43
CA ARG A 31 -3.82 -9.59 -3.82
C ARG A 31 -4.84 -9.92 -2.73
N GLN A 32 -4.84 -11.16 -2.24
CA GLN A 32 -5.71 -11.59 -1.14
C GLN A 32 -5.45 -10.81 0.15
N SER A 33 -4.19 -10.50 0.44
CA SER A 33 -3.83 -9.68 1.61
C SER A 33 -4.37 -8.25 1.49
N LEU A 34 -4.27 -7.65 0.30
CA LEU A 34 -4.79 -6.31 0.02
C LEU A 34 -6.32 -6.26 0.05
N GLU A 35 -7.00 -7.29 -0.46
CA GLU A 35 -8.46 -7.40 -0.40
C GLU A 35 -8.96 -7.48 1.03
N ARG A 36 -8.35 -8.35 1.86
CA ARG A 36 -8.64 -8.45 3.30
C ARG A 36 -8.37 -7.14 4.03
N TRP A 37 -7.28 -6.46 3.69
CA TRP A 37 -6.94 -5.18 4.28
C TRP A 37 -7.92 -4.08 3.88
N SER A 38 -8.40 -4.06 2.63
CA SER A 38 -9.35 -3.05 2.16
C SER A 38 -10.71 -3.14 2.85
N THR A 39 -11.09 -4.33 3.34
CA THR A 39 -12.33 -4.53 4.10
C THR A 39 -12.14 -4.38 5.61
N ASP A 40 -10.92 -4.11 6.07
CA ASP A 40 -10.64 -3.87 7.47
C ASP A 40 -11.32 -2.58 7.96
N PRO A 41 -11.98 -2.60 9.14
CA PRO A 41 -12.58 -1.41 9.74
C PRO A 41 -11.62 -0.23 9.85
N GLU A 42 -10.32 -0.46 10.03
CA GLU A 42 -9.30 0.62 10.07
C GLU A 42 -9.18 1.36 8.74
N MET A 43 -9.53 0.72 7.61
CA MET A 43 -9.48 1.32 6.27
C MET A 43 -10.75 2.08 5.87
N LEU A 44 -11.84 1.90 6.63
CA LEU A 44 -13.08 2.61 6.36
C LEU A 44 -12.91 4.12 6.54
N GLY A 45 -13.13 4.87 5.46
CA GLY A 45 -12.99 6.34 5.44
C GLY A 45 -11.56 6.85 5.17
N GLN A 46 -10.56 5.97 5.10
CA GLN A 46 -9.20 6.38 4.74
C GLN A 46 -9.09 6.69 3.24
N GLN A 47 -8.24 7.66 2.89
CA GLN A 47 -7.91 8.00 1.50
C GLN A 47 -6.60 7.35 1.02
N ARG A 48 -5.89 6.65 1.92
CA ARG A 48 -4.56 6.09 1.68
C ARG A 48 -4.54 4.65 2.14
N LEU A 49 -3.89 3.79 1.34
CA LEU A 49 -3.80 2.36 1.61
C LEU A 49 -3.04 2.04 2.90
N TRP A 50 -2.12 2.92 3.29
CA TRP A 50 -1.41 2.83 4.57
C TRP A 50 -1.52 4.17 5.29
N PRO A 51 -2.47 4.30 6.23
CA PRO A 51 -2.49 5.45 7.11
C PRO A 51 -1.26 5.40 8.02
N SER A 52 -0.65 6.55 8.25
CA SER A 52 0.35 6.67 9.31
C SER A 52 -0.33 6.45 10.66
N ARG A 53 0.23 5.57 11.51
CA ARG A 53 -0.20 5.41 12.91
C ARG A 53 0.14 6.64 13.77
N LEU A 54 0.99 7.53 13.26
CA LEU A 54 1.27 8.84 13.86
C LEU A 54 0.33 9.87 13.25
N HIS A 55 -0.66 10.31 14.04
CA HIS A 55 -1.69 11.30 13.66
C HIS A 55 -1.13 12.65 13.17
N HIS A 56 0.14 12.96 13.43
CA HIS A 56 0.76 14.23 13.05
C HIS A 56 1.36 14.25 11.63
N SER A 57 1.40 13.11 10.92
CA SER A 57 1.85 13.08 9.53
C SER A 57 0.88 12.28 8.66
N PRO A 58 0.30 12.87 7.61
CA PRO A 58 -0.58 12.14 6.70
C PRO A 58 0.19 11.09 5.87
N HIS A 59 1.51 11.23 5.71
CA HIS A 59 2.36 10.32 4.91
C HIS A 59 3.34 9.54 5.79
N LEU A 60 3.54 8.25 5.47
CA LEU A 60 4.69 7.50 5.94
C LEU A 60 5.98 8.07 5.31
N ALA A 61 6.97 8.39 6.14
CA ALA A 61 8.31 8.70 5.66
C ALA A 61 8.98 7.44 5.07
N THR A 62 9.87 7.61 4.09
CA THR A 62 10.61 6.50 3.44
C THR A 62 11.30 5.57 4.44
N ARG A 63 11.83 6.12 5.54
CA ARG A 63 12.43 5.37 6.65
C ARG A 63 11.44 4.50 7.42
N GLN A 64 10.19 4.96 7.57
CA GLN A 64 9.12 4.19 8.23
C GLN A 64 8.68 3.03 7.33
N TYR A 65 8.59 3.26 6.02
CA TYR A 65 8.26 2.22 5.05
C TYR A 65 9.33 1.12 5.03
N ALA A 66 10.62 1.51 5.01
CA ALA A 66 11.73 0.55 5.10
C ALA A 66 11.66 -0.29 6.38
N ARG A 67 11.33 0.33 7.53
CA ARG A 67 11.18 -0.38 8.81
C ARG A 67 9.98 -1.32 8.82
N MET A 68 8.83 -0.95 8.22
CA MET A 68 7.69 -1.87 8.07
C MET A 68 8.04 -3.07 7.18
N GLY A 69 8.77 -2.85 6.08
CA GLY A 69 9.27 -3.94 5.24
C GLY A 69 10.11 -4.94 6.03
N TYR A 70 11.06 -4.49 6.84
CA TYR A 70 11.85 -5.38 7.71
C TYR A 70 11.00 -6.15 8.73
N VAL A 71 9.90 -5.57 9.23
CA VAL A 71 9.00 -6.21 10.20
C VAL A 71 8.04 -7.21 9.55
N ILE A 72 7.70 -7.03 8.27
CA ILE A 72 6.83 -7.97 7.52
C ILE A 72 7.63 -9.16 6.97
N TRP A 73 8.96 -9.05 6.88
CA TRP A 73 9.88 -10.10 6.41
C TRP A 73 10.68 -10.80 7.53
N ALA A 74 10.43 -10.46 8.80
CA ALA A 74 10.97 -11.14 9.97
C ALA A 74 9.88 -11.98 10.65
#